data_AF-A0A2U3BWJ8-F1
#
_entry.id   AF-A0A2U3BWJ8-F1
#
_cell.length_a   1.000
_cell.length_b   1.000
_cell.length_c   1.000
_cell.angle_alpha   90.00
_cell.angle_beta   90.00
_cell.angle_gamma   90.00
#
_symmetry.space_group_name_H-M   'P 1'
#
loop_
_entity.id
_entity.type
_entity.pdbx_description
1 polymer ?
#
loop_
_entity_poly.entity_id
_entity_poly.type
_entity_poly.pdbx_seq_one_letter_code
_entity_poly.pdbx_strand_id
1 'polypeptide(L)'
;MHTYVGPHRAETTDDFLELAIGTPLALWLGEDGESEEERAARLDAAADILADDPAIVDRTTRLAVESIGATMPDLLRLAPPVAAPTPVRVPPVRRRVVKGVAA
;
A
#
# COMPACT_ATOMS: atom_id res chain seq x y z
N MET A 1 -17.48 -6.85 -23.28
CA MET A 1 -16.74 -5.66 -22.82
C MET A 1 -15.28 -6.08 -22.74
N HIS A 2 -14.36 -5.31 -23.31
CA HIS A 2 -12.93 -5.62 -23.26
C HIS A 2 -12.28 -4.76 -22.17
N THR A 3 -11.43 -5.38 -21.36
CA THR A 3 -10.72 -4.70 -20.26
C THR A 3 -9.29 -4.42 -20.70
N TYR A 4 -8.80 -3.21 -20.45
CA TYR A 4 -7.47 -2.76 -20.85
C TYR A 4 -6.74 -2.08 -19.70
N VAL A 5 -5.42 -2.27 -19.67
CA VAL A 5 -4.48 -1.53 -18.83
C VAL A 5 -3.44 -0.91 -19.75
N GLY A 6 -3.51 0.41 -19.92
CA GLY A 6 -2.70 1.10 -20.93
C GLY A 6 -2.98 0.54 -22.34
N PRO A 7 -1.94 0.13 -23.11
CA PRO A 7 -2.12 -0.46 -24.43
C PRO A 7 -2.43 -1.97 -24.40
N HIS A 8 -2.41 -2.61 -23.23
CA HIS A 8 -2.54 -4.06 -23.10
C HIS A 8 -3.98 -4.47 -22.81
N ARG A 9 -4.45 -5.53 -23.48
CA ARG A 9 -5.76 -6.14 -23.26
C ARG A 9 -5.65 -7.27 -22.24
N ALA A 10 -6.56 -7.30 -21.28
CA ALA A 10 -6.74 -8.42 -20.36
C ALA A 10 -7.87 -9.32 -20.87
N GLU A 11 -7.62 -10.63 -20.97
CA GLU A 11 -8.65 -11.62 -21.32
C GLU A 11 -9.28 -12.22 -20.05
N THR A 12 -8.53 -12.26 -18.96
CA THR A 12 -8.97 -12.73 -17.66
C THR A 12 -8.84 -11.65 -16.57
N THR A 13 -9.44 -11.90 -15.40
CA THR A 13 -9.22 -11.07 -14.22
C THR A 13 -7.76 -11.11 -13.78
N ASP A 14 -7.11 -12.26 -13.87
CA ASP A 14 -5.71 -12.41 -13.48
C ASP A 14 -4.81 -11.60 -14.41
N ASP A 15 -5.03 -11.68 -15.73
CA ASP A 15 -4.33 -10.84 -16.71
C ASP A 15 -4.48 -9.35 -16.37
N PHE A 16 -5.69 -8.93 -15.98
CA PHE A 16 -5.93 -7.54 -15.60
C PHE A 16 -5.12 -7.14 -14.38
N LEU A 17 -5.08 -7.99 -13.35
CA LEU A 17 -4.32 -7.74 -12.13
C LEU A 17 -2.81 -7.71 -12.40
N GLU A 18 -2.29 -8.66 -13.16
CA GLU A 18 -0.87 -8.71 -13.54
C GLU A 18 -0.45 -7.46 -14.31
N LEU A 19 -1.27 -7.02 -15.27
CA LEU A 19 -1.01 -5.80 -16.03
C LEU A 19 -1.11 -4.54 -15.15
N ALA A 20 -2.05 -4.48 -14.21
CA ALA A 20 -2.23 -3.34 -13.31
C ALA A 20 -1.09 -3.21 -12.29
N ILE A 21 -0.61 -4.35 -11.77
CA ILE A 21 0.49 -4.40 -10.80
C ILE A 21 1.83 -4.24 -11.51
N GLY A 22 1.95 -4.81 -12.71
CA GLY A 22 3.16 -4.83 -13.55
C GLY A 22 4.03 -6.07 -13.32
N THR A 23 3.53 -7.07 -12.58
CA THR A 23 4.25 -8.31 -12.25
C THR A 23 3.29 -9.50 -12.20
N PRO A 24 3.76 -10.73 -12.44
CA PRO A 24 2.93 -11.93 -12.37
C PRO A 24 2.35 -12.15 -10.96
N LEU A 25 1.11 -12.66 -10.87
CA LEU A 25 0.49 -12.94 -9.56
C LEU A 25 1.19 -14.08 -8.82
N ALA A 26 1.64 -15.10 -9.56
CA ALA A 26 2.38 -16.24 -9.04
C ALA A 26 3.63 -15.83 -8.24
N LEU A 27 4.29 -14.72 -8.62
CA LEU A 27 5.42 -14.16 -7.87
C LEU A 27 5.04 -13.86 -6.41
N TRP A 28 3.85 -13.33 -6.18
CA TRP A 28 3.37 -12.90 -4.86
C TRP A 28 2.61 -13.99 -4.11
N LEU A 29 1.74 -14.71 -4.82
CA LEU A 29 0.85 -15.71 -4.24
C LEU A 29 1.50 -17.09 -4.08
N GLY A 30 2.57 -17.36 -4.84
CA GLY A 30 3.16 -18.68 -4.98
C GLY A 30 2.44 -19.54 -6.02
N GLU A 31 3.04 -20.69 -6.30
CA GLU A 31 2.49 -21.69 -7.21
C GLU A 31 2.21 -23.00 -6.47
N ASP A 32 1.19 -23.73 -6.93
CA ASP A 32 0.86 -25.04 -6.37
C ASP A 32 2.00 -26.03 -6.64
N GLY A 33 2.54 -26.60 -5.56
CA GLY A 33 3.61 -27.58 -5.62
C GLY A 33 5.02 -26.99 -5.65
N GLU A 34 5.18 -25.68 -5.38
CA GLU A 34 6.51 -25.08 -5.20
C GLU A 34 7.30 -25.79 -4.10
N SER A 35 8.57 -26.09 -4.37
CA SER A 35 9.53 -26.55 -3.37
C SER A 35 9.93 -25.41 -2.41
N GLU A 36 10.59 -25.76 -1.31
CA GLU A 36 11.07 -24.75 -0.37
C GLU A 36 12.12 -23.83 -1.02
N GLU A 37 12.98 -24.39 -1.87
CA GLU A 37 13.99 -23.66 -2.62
C GLU A 37 13.36 -22.73 -3.67
N GLU A 38 12.36 -23.19 -4.42
CA GLU A 38 11.64 -22.35 -5.38
C GLU A 38 10.89 -21.21 -4.70
N ARG A 39 10.23 -21.51 -3.58
CA ARG A 39 9.59 -20.49 -2.74
C ARG A 39 10.60 -19.45 -2.23
N ALA A 40 11.77 -19.89 -1.77
CA ALA A 40 12.80 -18.98 -1.30
C ALA A 40 13.30 -18.07 -2.42
N ALA A 41 13.60 -18.62 -3.60
CA ALA A 41 14.03 -17.85 -4.77
C ALA A 41 12.97 -16.84 -5.22
N ARG A 42 11.70 -17.24 -5.20
CA ARG A 42 10.57 -16.36 -5.53
C ARG A 42 10.44 -15.20 -4.55
N LEU A 43 10.55 -15.46 -3.24
CA LEU A 43 10.48 -14.41 -2.21
C LEU A 43 11.69 -13.47 -2.27
N ASP A 44 12.87 -13.98 -2.61
CA ASP A 44 14.08 -13.19 -2.83
C ASP A 44 13.89 -12.24 -4.04
N ALA A 45 13.44 -12.76 -5.18
CA ALA A 45 13.13 -11.96 -6.36
C ALA A 45 12.02 -10.93 -6.10
N ALA A 46 10.99 -11.30 -5.33
CA ALA A 46 9.93 -10.39 -4.91
C ALA A 46 10.49 -9.24 -4.04
N ALA A 47 11.45 -9.52 -3.15
CA ALA A 47 12.10 -8.51 -2.34
C ALA A 47 12.94 -7.55 -3.19
N ASP A 48 13.69 -8.04 -4.17
CA ASP A 48 14.45 -7.21 -5.11
C ASP A 48 13.54 -6.28 -5.91
N ILE A 49 12.43 -6.80 -6.43
CA ILE A 49 11.43 -6.00 -7.17
C ILE A 49 10.82 -4.91 -6.27
N LEU A 50 10.53 -5.22 -5.01
CA LEU A 50 10.01 -4.22 -4.06
C LEU A 50 11.05 -3.16 -3.70
N ALA A 51 12.33 -3.51 -3.68
CA ALA A 51 13.41 -2.56 -3.50
C ALA A 51 13.54 -1.61 -4.70
N ASP A 52 13.34 -2.14 -5.92
CA ASP A 52 13.44 -1.40 -7.18
C ASP A 52 12.20 -0.52 -7.46
N ASP A 53 10.98 -1.01 -7.22
CA ASP A 53 9.72 -0.24 -7.33
C ASP A 53 8.88 -0.32 -6.04
N PRO A 54 9.19 0.51 -5.04
CA PRO A 54 8.40 0.60 -3.81
C PRO A 54 6.95 1.04 -4.04
N ALA A 55 6.65 1.69 -5.18
CA ALA A 55 5.30 2.18 -5.47
C ALA A 55 4.31 1.04 -5.79
N ILE A 56 4.80 -0.18 -6.06
CA ILE A 56 3.96 -1.39 -6.18
C ILE A 56 3.08 -1.56 -4.94
N VAL A 57 3.61 -1.31 -3.74
CA VAL A 57 2.84 -1.46 -2.49
C VAL A 57 1.63 -0.53 -2.46
N ASP A 58 1.82 0.74 -2.85
CA ASP A 58 0.73 1.72 -2.88
C ASP A 58 -0.31 1.38 -3.95
N ARG A 59 0.13 1.07 -5.18
CA ARG A 59 -0.76 0.70 -6.29
C ARG A 59 -1.61 -0.53 -5.95
N THR A 60 -0.98 -1.60 -5.45
CA THR A 60 -1.67 -2.85 -5.08
C THR A 60 -2.61 -2.64 -3.90
N THR A 61 -2.20 -1.87 -2.87
CA THR A 61 -3.06 -1.56 -1.72
C THR A 61 -4.28 -0.76 -2.14
N ARG A 62 -4.11 0.27 -2.98
CA ARG A 62 -5.22 1.07 -3.48
C ARG A 62 -6.22 0.22 -4.27
N LEU A 63 -5.71 -0.63 -5.17
CA LEU A 63 -6.54 -1.55 -5.95
C LEU A 63 -7.32 -2.51 -5.05
N ALA A 64 -6.66 -3.05 -4.02
CA ALA A 64 -7.31 -3.92 -3.04
C ALA A 64 -8.42 -3.19 -2.27
N VAL A 65 -8.16 -1.98 -1.76
CA VAL A 65 -9.16 -1.18 -1.04
C VAL A 65 -10.37 -0.85 -1.92
N GLU A 66 -10.14 -0.46 -3.17
CA GLU A 66 -11.20 -0.17 -4.13
C GLU A 66 -12.05 -1.41 -4.42
N SER A 67 -11.38 -2.56 -4.66
CA SER A 67 -12.04 -3.83 -4.96
C SER A 67 -12.85 -4.34 -3.77
N ILE A 68 -12.29 -4.26 -2.55
CA ILE A 68 -12.99 -4.62 -1.31
C ILE A 68 -14.17 -3.68 -1.10
N GLY A 69 -14.00 -2.37 -1.30
CA GLY A 69 -15.09 -1.39 -1.15
C GLY A 69 -16.27 -1.68 -2.07
N ALA A 70 -16.00 -2.19 -3.28
CA ALA A 70 -17.03 -2.55 -4.25
C ALA A 70 -17.69 -3.92 -3.97
N THR A 71 -16.94 -4.90 -3.49
CA THR A 71 -17.39 -6.31 -3.42
C THR A 71 -17.73 -6.79 -2.01
N MET A 72 -16.98 -6.31 -1.02
CA MET A 72 -17.07 -6.75 0.38
C MET A 72 -16.78 -5.57 1.34
N PRO A 73 -17.61 -4.50 1.31
CA PRO A 73 -17.33 -3.26 2.04
C PRO A 73 -17.20 -3.44 3.56
N ASP A 74 -17.76 -4.52 4.12
CA ASP A 74 -17.65 -4.83 5.54
C ASP A 74 -16.21 -5.16 5.97
N LEU A 75 -15.36 -5.67 5.07
CA LEU A 75 -13.96 -5.94 5.38
C LEU A 75 -13.16 -4.65 5.65
N LEU A 76 -13.53 -3.51 5.05
CA LEU A 76 -12.90 -2.22 5.33
C LEU A 76 -13.22 -1.71 6.75
N ARG A 77 -14.27 -2.22 7.39
CA ARG A 77 -14.68 -1.84 8.75
C ARG A 77 -14.00 -2.67 9.84
N LEU A 78 -13.32 -3.76 9.46
CA LEU A 78 -12.58 -4.64 10.39
C LEU A 78 -11.19 -4.08 10.74
N ALA A 79 -10.71 -3.09 9.99
CA ALA A 79 -9.47 -2.40 10.36
C ALA A 79 -9.69 -1.63 11.67
N PRO A 80 -8.84 -1.82 12.70
CA PRO A 80 -8.92 -1.02 13.91
C PRO A 80 -8.79 0.46 13.51
N PRO A 81 -9.61 1.36 14.09
CA PRO A 81 -9.52 2.77 13.76
C PRO A 81 -8.09 3.24 14.00
N VAL A 82 -7.45 3.79 12.96
CA VAL A 82 -6.14 4.44 13.09
C VAL A 82 -6.30 5.49 14.19
N ALA A 83 -5.57 5.32 15.28
CA ALA A 83 -5.61 6.28 16.38
C ALA A 83 -5.25 7.65 15.82
N ALA A 84 -6.22 8.57 15.80
CA ALA A 84 -5.96 9.94 15.38
C ALA A 84 -4.81 10.50 16.24
N PRO A 85 -3.86 11.24 15.65
CA PRO A 85 -2.76 11.82 16.42
C PRO A 85 -3.35 12.67 17.54
N THR A 86 -3.05 12.30 18.79
CA THR A 86 -3.48 13.04 19.97
C THR A 86 -2.98 14.47 19.83
N PRO A 87 -3.86 15.51 19.88
CA PRO A 87 -3.41 16.88 19.74
C PRO A 87 -2.42 17.19 20.87
N VAL A 88 -1.17 17.46 20.50
CA VAL A 88 -0.13 17.87 21.45
C VAL A 88 -0.54 19.23 22.01
N ARG A 89 -0.97 19.26 23.27
CA ARG A 89 -1.19 20.53 24.00
C ARG A 89 0.16 21.18 24.23
N VAL A 90 0.53 22.12 23.36
CA VAL A 90 1.67 23.02 23.61
C VAL A 90 1.32 23.93 24.79
N PRO A 91 2.11 23.92 25.88
CA PRO A 91 1.87 24.82 27.00
C PRO A 91 2.08 26.28 26.56
N PRO A 92 1.28 27.24 27.07
CA PRO A 92 1.42 28.63 26.69
C PRO A 92 2.79 29.18 27.14
N VAL A 93 3.58 29.67 26.18
CA VAL A 93 4.84 30.36 26.44
C VAL A 93 4.55 31.66 27.18
N ARG A 94 4.90 31.72 28.47
CA ARG A 94 4.81 32.96 29.25
C ARG A 94 5.84 33.96 28.73
N ARG A 95 5.41 34.94 27.94
CA ARG A 95 6.23 36.10 27.57
C ARG A 95 6.59 36.87 28.84
N ARG A 96 7.88 36.83 29.23
CA ARG A 96 8.42 37.73 30.26
C ARG A 96 8.49 39.13 29.67
N VAL A 97 7.67 40.04 30.21
CA VAL A 97 7.81 41.47 29.92
C VAL A 97 9.02 41.97 30.70
N VAL A 98 10.13 42.23 30.00
CA VAL A 98 11.28 42.91 30.59
C VAL A 98 10.97 44.41 30.54
N LYS A 99 10.70 45.01 31.70
CA LYS A 99 10.45 46.44 31.84
C LYS A 99 11.80 47.16 31.74
N GLY A 100 12.09 47.76 30.60
CA GLY A 100 13.23 48.67 30.45
C GLY A 100 13.01 49.91 31.31
N VAL A 101 13.96 50.20 32.19
CA VAL A 101 14.09 51.51 32.84
C VAL A 101 15.14 52.28 32.06
N ALA A 102 14.71 53.38 31.47
CA ALA A 102 15.53 54.38 30.83
C ALA A 102 15.73 55.57 31.79
N ALA A 103 16.90 56.20 31.64
CA ALA A 103 17.38 57.47 32.21
C ALA A 103 17.78 57.46 33.69
#